data_AF-A0A520D5H5-F1
#
_entry.id   AF-A0A520D5H5-F1
#
_cell.length_a   1.000
_cell.length_b   1.000
_cell.length_c   1.000
_cell.angle_alpha   90.00
_cell.angle_beta   90.00
_cell.angle_gamma   90.00
#
_symmetry.space_group_name_H-M   'P 1'
#
loop_
_entity.id
_entity.type
_entity.pdbx_description
1 polymer ?
#
loop_
_entity_poly.entity_id
_entity_poly.type
_entity_poly.pdbx_seq_one_letter_code
_entity_poly.pdbx_strand_id
1 'polypeptide(L)'
;MSTQTTHTRNTVLITMVLAAIAMRLVNTQFPALSNFTPVGAVALFGGAYFTDKWKAYLVPLIALVISDVIINHMYAGKFTFYSSSLYMYGCFMLMVLVGTFIKKVNITNVALASV
;
A
#
# COMPACT_ATOMS: atom_id res chain seq x y z
N MET A 1 10.93 -14.94 24.13
CA MET A 1 9.49 -14.68 24.37
C MET A 1 8.94 -13.51 23.51
N SER A 2 9.29 -13.37 22.22
CA SER A 2 9.01 -12.15 21.39
C SER A 2 8.31 -12.42 20.05
N THR A 3 7.94 -13.66 19.73
CA THR A 3 7.39 -14.01 18.40
C THR A 3 5.93 -13.58 18.23
N GLN A 4 5.12 -13.65 19.29
CA GLN A 4 3.67 -13.37 19.23
C GLN A 4 3.34 -11.97 18.69
N THR A 5 4.03 -10.93 19.16
CA THR A 5 3.74 -9.53 18.78
C THR A 5 4.08 -9.22 17.32
N THR A 6 5.08 -9.92 16.77
CA THR A 6 5.50 -9.75 15.37
C THR A 6 4.46 -10.32 14.42
N HIS A 7 3.88 -11.48 14.74
CA HIS A 7 2.81 -12.07 13.95
C HIS A 7 1.57 -11.18 13.92
N THR A 8 1.14 -10.65 15.08
CA THR A 8 0.00 -9.71 15.13
C THR A 8 0.23 -8.46 14.29
N ARG A 9 1.41 -7.84 14.38
CA ARG A 9 1.75 -6.65 13.57
C ARG A 9 1.68 -6.93 12.07
N ASN A 10 2.32 -8.01 11.63
CA ASN A 10 2.31 -8.38 10.21
C ASN A 10 0.88 -8.68 9.73
N THR A 11 0.06 -9.35 10.54
CA THR A 11 -1.36 -9.58 10.23
C THR A 11 -2.12 -8.27 10.04
N VAL A 12 -1.95 -7.30 10.95
CA VAL A 12 -2.61 -5.98 10.84
C VAL A 12 -2.18 -5.27 9.54
N LEU A 13 -0.89 -5.29 9.21
CA LEU A 13 -0.38 -4.68 7.97
C LEU A 13 -0.99 -5.34 6.73
N ILE A 14 -1.05 -6.68 6.70
CA ILE A 14 -1.68 -7.41 5.59
C ILE A 14 -3.17 -7.06 5.49
N THR A 15 -3.88 -6.98 6.61
CA THR A 15 -5.29 -6.56 6.62
C THR A 15 -5.48 -5.15 6.07
N MET A 16 -4.60 -4.20 6.42
CA MET A 16 -4.62 -2.84 5.86
C MET A 16 -4.36 -2.83 4.35
N VAL A 17 -3.42 -3.66 3.87
CA VAL A 17 -3.15 -3.81 2.43
C VAL A 17 -4.38 -4.35 1.70
N LEU A 18 -5.04 -5.37 2.25
CA LEU A 18 -6.27 -5.93 1.69
C LEU A 18 -7.41 -4.90 1.67
N ALA A 19 -7.56 -4.11 2.74
CA ALA A 19 -8.53 -3.01 2.79
C ALA A 19 -8.25 -1.95 1.72
N ALA A 20 -6.98 -1.60 1.49
CA ALA A 20 -6.60 -0.67 0.43
C ALA A 20 -6.95 -1.21 -0.96
N ILE A 21 -6.69 -2.50 -1.24
CA ILE A 21 -7.10 -3.15 -2.49
C ILE A 21 -8.63 -3.12 -2.65
N ALA A 22 -9.37 -3.48 -1.60
CA ALA A 22 -10.83 -3.45 -1.63
C ALA A 22 -11.35 -2.03 -1.94
N MET A 23 -10.75 -1.00 -1.34
CA MET A 23 -11.11 0.38 -1.62
C MET A 23 -10.79 0.78 -3.07
N ARG A 24 -9.66 0.35 -3.64
CA ARG A 24 -9.37 0.56 -5.07
C ARG A 24 -10.45 -0.06 -5.96
N LEU A 25 -10.94 -1.26 -5.62
CA LEU A 25 -12.00 -1.92 -6.37
C LEU A 25 -13.33 -1.17 -6.24
N VAL A 26 -13.71 -0.72 -5.05
CA VAL A 26 -14.93 0.09 -4.85
C VAL A 26 -14.85 1.41 -5.63
N ASN A 27 -13.69 2.06 -5.64
CA ASN A 27 -13.47 3.32 -6.34
C ASN A 27 -13.57 3.21 -7.87
N THR A 28 -13.50 2.00 -8.44
CA THR A 28 -13.80 1.82 -9.87
C THR A 28 -15.26 2.11 -10.21
N GLN A 29 -16.18 1.90 -9.26
CA GLN A 29 -17.61 2.15 -9.45
C GLN A 29 -17.96 3.64 -9.29
N PHE A 30 -17.12 4.40 -8.60
CA PHE A 30 -17.33 5.80 -8.30
C PHE A 30 -16.14 6.64 -8.77
N PRO A 31 -16.18 7.20 -10.00
CA PRO A 31 -15.08 7.98 -10.56
C PRO A 31 -14.65 9.17 -9.69
N ALA A 32 -15.60 9.77 -8.96
CA ALA A 32 -15.31 10.86 -8.03
C ALA A 32 -14.37 10.45 -6.88
N LEU A 33 -14.30 9.16 -6.53
CA LEU A 33 -13.46 8.63 -5.45
C LEU A 33 -12.16 7.98 -5.96
N SER A 34 -11.85 8.02 -7.26
CA SER A 34 -10.67 7.33 -7.79
C SER A 34 -9.33 7.75 -7.15
N ASN A 35 -9.24 8.99 -6.64
CA ASN A 35 -8.06 9.49 -5.92
C ASN A 35 -8.10 9.22 -4.41
N PHE A 36 -9.24 8.81 -3.85
CA PHE A 36 -9.42 8.59 -2.42
C PHE A 36 -9.05 7.14 -2.06
N THR A 37 -7.75 6.84 -2.10
CA THR A 37 -7.23 5.48 -1.83
C THR A 37 -6.11 5.53 -0.78
N PRO A 38 -6.10 4.64 0.23
CA PRO A 38 -5.08 4.63 1.29
C PRO A 38 -3.78 3.91 0.86
N VAL A 39 -3.55 3.73 -0.43
CA VAL A 39 -2.45 2.90 -0.95
C VAL A 39 -1.08 3.50 -0.63
N GLY A 40 -0.97 4.84 -0.66
CA GLY A 40 0.24 5.55 -0.24
C GLY A 40 0.55 5.37 1.24
N ALA A 41 -0.50 5.43 2.07
CA ALA A 41 -0.37 5.17 3.50
C ALA A 41 0.12 3.74 3.73
N VAL A 42 -0.46 2.74 3.07
CA VAL A 42 -0.03 1.34 3.18
C VAL A 42 1.44 1.15 2.79
N ALA A 43 1.91 1.81 1.74
CA ALA A 43 3.33 1.77 1.35
C ALA A 43 4.24 2.36 2.44
N LEU A 44 3.92 3.55 2.95
CA LEU A 44 4.68 4.22 4.02
C LEU A 44 4.67 3.40 5.33
N PHE A 45 3.50 2.92 5.74
CA PHE A 45 3.33 2.06 6.93
C PHE A 45 4.06 0.73 6.78
N GLY A 46 4.08 0.17 5.56
CA GLY A 46 4.84 -1.03 5.24
C GLY A 46 6.32 -0.84 5.59
N GLY A 47 6.92 0.28 5.18
CA GLY A 47 8.30 0.63 5.52
C GLY A 47 8.54 0.83 7.02
N ALA A 48 7.61 1.46 7.72
CA ALA A 48 7.77 1.80 9.14
C ALA A 48 7.57 0.61 10.10
N TYR A 49 6.76 -0.38 9.73
CA TYR A 49 6.30 -1.41 10.67
C TYR A 49 6.67 -2.86 10.31
N PHE A 50 6.98 -3.20 9.05
CA PHE A 50 7.43 -4.57 8.75
C PHE A 50 8.79 -4.86 9.39
N THR A 51 8.91 -6.00 10.06
CA THR A 51 10.18 -6.46 10.66
C THR A 51 11.21 -6.76 9.59
N ASP A 52 10.77 -7.46 8.54
CA ASP A 52 11.62 -7.87 7.42
C ASP A 52 11.51 -6.82 6.33
N LYS A 53 12.63 -6.12 6.06
CA LYS A 53 12.67 -5.05 5.05
C LYS A 53 12.21 -5.54 3.67
N TRP A 54 12.56 -6.76 3.28
CA TRP A 54 12.09 -7.34 2.02
C TRP A 54 10.56 -7.41 1.94
N LYS A 55 9.88 -7.82 3.02
CA LYS A 55 8.41 -7.90 3.07
C LYS A 55 7.76 -6.51 3.02
N ALA A 56 8.42 -5.50 3.60
CA ALA A 56 7.97 -4.11 3.55
C ALA A 56 7.78 -3.60 2.12
N TYR A 57 8.65 -4.01 1.21
CA TYR A 57 8.58 -3.66 -0.21
C TYR A 57 7.69 -4.62 -1.01
N LEU A 58 7.86 -5.93 -0.78
CA LEU A 58 7.19 -6.95 -1.57
C LEU A 58 5.66 -6.91 -1.39
N VAL A 59 5.18 -6.74 -0.16
CA VAL A 59 3.74 -6.83 0.14
C VAL A 59 2.95 -5.71 -0.55
N PRO A 60 3.28 -4.41 -0.40
CA PRO A 60 2.58 -3.34 -1.10
C PRO A 60 2.74 -3.41 -2.62
N LEU A 61 3.92 -3.80 -3.12
CA LEU A 61 4.18 -3.89 -4.55
C LEU A 61 3.36 -5.00 -5.21
N ILE A 62 3.33 -6.20 -4.62
CA ILE A 62 2.48 -7.30 -5.11
C ILE A 62 1.01 -6.89 -5.07
N ALA A 63 0.57 -6.27 -3.98
CA ALA A 63 -0.80 -5.77 -3.85
C ALA A 63 -1.17 -4.77 -4.95
N LEU A 64 -0.29 -3.82 -5.25
CA LEU A 64 -0.44 -2.84 -6.34
C LEU A 64 -0.55 -3.51 -7.70
N VAL A 65 0.39 -4.41 -8.01
CA VAL A 65 0.44 -5.09 -9.31
C VAL A 65 -0.79 -5.96 -9.53
N ILE A 66 -1.20 -6.74 -8.52
CA ILE A 66 -2.39 -7.59 -8.59
C ILE A 66 -3.64 -6.73 -8.77
N SER A 67 -3.79 -5.66 -7.98
CA SER A 67 -4.95 -4.77 -8.09
C SER A 67 -5.00 -4.05 -9.44
N ASP A 68 -3.87 -3.57 -9.97
CA ASP A 68 -3.80 -2.95 -11.30
C ASP A 68 -4.20 -3.93 -12.40
N VAL A 69 -3.74 -5.17 -12.34
CA VAL A 69 -4.09 -6.22 -13.30
C VAL A 69 -5.59 -6.51 -13.30
N ILE A 70 -6.20 -6.65 -12.11
CA ILE A 70 -7.63 -6.89 -11.96
C ILE A 70 -8.43 -5.69 -12.50
N ILE A 71 -8.04 -4.47 -12.13
CA ILE A 71 -8.71 -3.24 -12.56
C ILE A 71 -8.60 -3.07 -14.08
N ASN A 72 -7.40 -3.23 -14.66
CA ASN A 72 -7.18 -3.13 -16.10
C ASN A 72 -7.98 -4.18 -16.87
N HIS A 73 -8.05 -5.41 -16.36
CA HIS A 73 -8.88 -6.45 -16.95
C HIS A 73 -10.37 -6.07 -16.90
N MET A 74 -10.84 -5.51 -15.79
CA MET A 74 -12.24 -5.10 -15.63
C MET A 74 -12.64 -3.93 -16.54
N TYR A 75 -11.74 -2.97 -16.78
CA TYR A 75 -12.02 -1.81 -17.66
C TYR A 75 -11.78 -2.09 -19.14
N ALA A 76 -10.66 -2.75 -19.49
CA ALA A 76 -10.23 -2.90 -20.88
C ALA A 76 -10.46 -4.31 -21.46
N GLY A 77 -10.91 -5.27 -20.64
CA GLY A 77 -11.09 -6.68 -21.03
C GLY A 77 -9.79 -7.40 -21.37
N LYS A 78 -8.63 -6.76 -21.17
CA LYS A 78 -7.30 -7.28 -21.53
C LYS A 78 -6.32 -7.10 -20.37
N PHE A 79 -5.40 -8.04 -20.25
CA PHE A 79 -4.24 -7.94 -19.35
C PHE A 79 -3.23 -6.96 -19.94
N THR A 80 -3.50 -5.66 -19.82
CA THR A 80 -2.63 -4.61 -20.35
C THR A 80 -1.83 -3.98 -19.21
N PHE A 81 -0.52 -3.89 -19.39
CA PHE A 81 0.36 -3.09 -18.55
C PHE A 81 0.68 -1.79 -19.26
N TYR A 82 0.42 -0.67 -18.60
CA TYR A 82 0.82 0.63 -19.10
C TYR A 82 2.26 0.92 -18.69
N SER A 83 3.06 1.48 -19.60
CA SER A 83 4.42 1.93 -19.28
C SER A 83 4.43 2.94 -18.13
N SER A 84 3.35 3.71 -17.97
CA SER A 84 3.13 4.65 -16.86
C SER A 84 3.12 3.97 -15.48
N SER A 85 2.67 2.71 -15.39
CA SER A 85 2.60 1.97 -14.12
C SER A 85 3.98 1.70 -13.51
N LEU A 86 5.04 1.59 -14.33
CA LEU A 86 6.41 1.42 -13.84
C LEU A 86 6.86 2.60 -12.97
N TYR A 87 6.56 3.84 -13.39
CA TYR A 87 6.88 5.03 -12.60
C TYR A 87 6.10 5.06 -11.29
N MET A 88 4.82 4.69 -11.33
CA MET A 88 3.97 4.60 -10.15
C MET A 88 4.54 3.60 -9.13
N TYR A 89 4.93 2.40 -9.57
CA TYR A 89 5.57 1.41 -8.70
C TYR A 89 6.87 1.93 -8.10
N GLY A 90 7.68 2.66 -8.88
CA GLY A 90 8.88 3.34 -8.38
C GLY A 90 8.57 4.34 -7.26
N CYS A 91 7.54 5.18 -7.44
CA CYS A 91 7.11 6.13 -6.42
C CYS A 91 6.67 5.42 -5.12
N PHE A 92 5.89 4.34 -5.20
CA PHE A 92 5.51 3.58 -4.01
C PHE A 92 6.72 2.92 -3.34
N MET A 93 7.70 2.44 -4.10
CA MET A 93 8.94 1.92 -3.54
C MET A 93 9.70 3.00 -2.76
N LEU A 94 9.73 4.23 -3.27
CA LEU A 94 10.28 5.38 -2.54
C LEU A 94 9.48 5.70 -1.28
N MET A 95 8.14 5.59 -1.31
CA MET A 95 7.32 5.77 -0.10
C MET A 95 7.64 4.71 0.97
N VAL A 96 7.81 3.44 0.58
CA VAL A 96 8.26 2.39 1.51
C VAL A 96 9.63 2.75 2.08
N LEU A 97 10.57 3.19 1.23
CA LEU A 97 11.90 3.63 1.66
C LEU A 97 11.82 4.75 2.70
N VAL A 98 11.02 5.80 2.45
CA VAL A 98 10.78 6.88 3.39
C VAL A 98 10.21 6.34 4.71
N GLY A 99 9.25 5.42 4.63
CA GLY A 99 8.70 4.71 5.79
C GLY A 99 9.77 4.01 6.63
N THR A 100 10.78 3.38 6.02
CA THR A 100 11.86 2.70 6.75
C THR A 100 12.75 3.64 7.58
N PHE A 101 12.77 4.94 7.27
CA PHE A 101 13.49 5.93 8.06
C PHE A 101 12.70 6.40 9.30
N ILE A 102 11.41 6.06 9.41
CA ILE A 102 10.56 6.44 10.53
C ILE A 102 10.85 5.54 11.73
N LYS A 103 11.62 6.04 12.70
CA LYS A 103 12.01 5.28 13.90
C LYS A 103 10.94 5.26 15.00
N LYS A 104 10.14 6.33 15.12
CA LYS A 104 9.10 6.46 16.15
C LYS A 104 7.89 7.19 15.58
N VAL A 105 6.76 6.51 15.54
CA VAL A 105 5.49 7.09 15.09
C VAL A 105 4.82 7.79 16.27
N ASN A 106 4.44 9.04 16.08
CA ASN A 106 3.66 9.81 17.05
C ASN A 106 2.31 10.18 16.41
N ILE A 107 1.21 9.80 17.06
CA ILE A 107 -0.17 10.05 16.58
C ILE A 107 -0.42 11.54 16.36
N THR A 108 0.13 12.41 17.21
CA THR A 108 -0.02 13.86 17.05
C THR A 108 0.63 14.35 15.76
N ASN A 109 1.83 13.84 15.44
CA ASN A 109 2.54 14.21 14.21
C ASN A 109 1.82 13.67 12.97
N VAL A 110 1.25 12.46 13.04
CA VAL A 110 0.48 11.87 11.94
C VAL A 110 -0.81 12.66 11.69
N ALA A 111 -1.53 13.05 12.76
CA ALA A 111 -2.74 13.85 12.65
C ALA A 111 -2.45 15.23 12.06
N LEU A 112 -1.40 15.91 12.53
CA LEU A 112 -0.98 17.21 11.99
C LEU A 112 -0.55 17.13 10.52
N ALA A 113 0.07 16.03 10.09
CA ALA A 113 0.47 15.85 8.69
C ALA A 113 -0.70 15.48 7.75
N SER A 114 -1.85 15.14 8.31
CA SER A 114 -3.03 14.68 7.55
C SER A 114 -4.08 15.79 7.35
N VAL A 115 -3.91 16.96 7.99
CA VAL A 115 -4.73 18.18 7.85
C VAL A 115 -4.00 19.18 6.96
#